data_AF-A0A0M1P509-F1
#
_entry.id   AF-A0A0M1P509-F1
#
_cell.length_a   1.000
_cell.length_b   1.000
_cell.length_c   1.000
_cell.angle_alpha   90.00
_cell.angle_beta   90.00
_cell.angle_gamma   90.00
#
_symmetry.space_group_name_H-M   'P 1'
#
loop_
_entity.id
_entity.type
_entity.pdbx_description
1 polymer ?
#
loop_
_entity_poly.entity_id
_entity_poly.type
_entity_poly.pdbx_seq_one_letter_code
_entity_poly.pdbx_strand_id
1 'polypeptide(L)'
;MTYNGHIIVFVKIFAAIVSAIAFTLYSSWKIYTPVAERLPDTDYSSFSGLFAINFAPNFVIFIILGVILSPMIDRFIYKKFGLRGIKAILTILLAYLLLGVGGGALVSIFFYKFHFVYHYIVVSLCSVLIFLFFQTVFQIFLYKMVKH
;
A
#
# COMPACT_ATOMS: atom_id res chain seq x y z
N MET A 1 25.14 -7.10 -1.71
CA MET A 1 24.41 -8.14 -2.47
C MET A 1 23.57 -7.44 -3.52
N THR A 2 24.02 -7.45 -4.76
CA THR A 2 23.39 -6.75 -5.89
C THR A 2 22.30 -7.64 -6.48
N TYR A 3 21.09 -7.55 -5.95
CA TYR A 3 19.93 -7.83 -6.80
C TYR A 3 20.01 -6.87 -7.98
N ASN A 4 19.81 -7.37 -9.21
CA ASN A 4 19.65 -6.49 -10.37
C ASN A 4 18.52 -5.50 -10.07
N GLY A 5 18.77 -4.19 -10.26
CA GLY A 5 17.80 -3.14 -9.93
C GLY A 5 16.43 -3.38 -10.54
N HIS A 6 16.39 -3.99 -11.74
CA HIS A 6 15.16 -4.39 -12.43
C HIS A 6 14.31 -5.39 -11.65
N ILE A 7 14.91 -6.37 -10.95
CA ILE A 7 14.17 -7.37 -10.16
C ILE A 7 13.53 -6.72 -8.95
N ILE A 8 14.23 -5.79 -8.28
CA ILE A 8 13.67 -5.07 -7.13
C ILE A 8 12.46 -4.23 -7.56
N VAL A 9 12.58 -3.52 -8.69
CA VAL A 9 11.47 -2.72 -9.24
C VAL A 9 10.30 -3.63 -9.63
N PHE A 10 10.56 -4.76 -10.28
CA PHE A 10 9.53 -5.74 -10.64
C PHE A 10 8.75 -6.22 -9.41
N VAL A 11 9.44 -6.59 -8.32
CA VAL A 11 8.79 -6.99 -7.06
C VAL A 11 7.90 -5.90 -6.52
N LYS A 12 8.34 -4.64 -6.55
CA LYS A 12 7.54 -3.51 -6.07
C LYS A 12 6.29 -3.28 -6.93
N ILE A 13 6.40 -3.40 -8.25
CA ILE A 13 5.24 -3.31 -9.15
C ILE A 13 4.24 -4.42 -8.81
N PHE A 14 4.72 -5.66 -8.71
CA PHE A 14 3.85 -6.80 -8.39
C PHE A 14 3.23 -6.68 -6.99
N ALA A 15 4.01 -6.25 -5.99
CA ALA A 15 3.52 -5.96 -4.65
C ALA A 15 2.44 -4.88 -4.66
N ALA A 16 2.62 -3.80 -5.43
CA ALA A 16 1.62 -2.73 -5.56
C ALA A 16 0.31 -3.24 -6.18
N ILE A 17 0.39 -4.05 -7.25
CA ILE A 17 -0.80 -4.65 -7.89
C ILE A 17 -1.56 -5.54 -6.90
N VAL A 18 -0.87 -6.48 -6.25
CA VAL A 18 -1.50 -7.43 -5.32
C VAL A 18 -2.07 -6.70 -4.10
N SER A 19 -1.36 -5.69 -3.59
CA SER A 19 -1.82 -4.87 -2.48
C SER A 19 -3.07 -4.05 -2.84
N ALA A 20 -3.12 -3.49 -4.05
CA ALA A 20 -4.30 -2.78 -4.55
C ALA A 20 -5.50 -3.72 -4.67
N ILE A 21 -5.31 -4.93 -5.19
CA ILE A 21 -6.37 -5.95 -5.27
C ILE A 21 -6.86 -6.29 -3.85
N ALA A 22 -5.95 -6.63 -2.93
CA ALA A 22 -6.30 -7.03 -1.57
C ALA A 22 -7.05 -5.93 -0.81
N PHE A 23 -6.57 -4.68 -0.89
CA PHE A 23 -7.20 -3.55 -0.23
C PHE A 23 -8.56 -3.21 -0.85
N THR A 24 -8.69 -3.34 -2.17
CA THR A 24 -9.96 -3.11 -2.87
C THR A 24 -10.99 -4.20 -2.55
N LEU A 25 -10.58 -5.47 -2.46
CA LEU A 25 -11.43 -6.56 -2.01
C LEU A 25 -11.97 -6.29 -0.59
N TYR A 26 -11.08 -5.91 0.33
CA TYR A 26 -11.47 -5.60 1.71
C TYR A 26 -12.42 -4.41 1.81
N SER A 27 -12.08 -3.29 1.18
CA SER A 27 -12.92 -2.08 1.20
C SER A 27 -14.29 -2.31 0.56
N SER A 28 -14.33 -3.00 -0.57
CA SER A 28 -15.59 -3.32 -1.27
C SER A 28 -16.43 -4.32 -0.47
N TRP A 29 -15.79 -5.31 0.19
CA TRP A 29 -16.48 -6.24 1.07
C TRP A 29 -17.09 -5.53 2.28
N LYS A 30 -16.36 -4.60 2.89
CA LYS A 30 -16.85 -3.80 4.02
C LYS A 30 -18.07 -2.96 3.65
N ILE A 31 -18.10 -2.39 2.45
CA ILE A 31 -19.25 -1.59 1.96
C ILE A 31 -20.42 -2.51 1.57
N TYR A 32 -20.13 -3.67 0.98
CA TYR A 32 -21.16 -4.59 0.51
C TYR A 32 -21.85 -5.36 1.64
N THR A 33 -21.13 -5.77 2.69
CA THR A 33 -21.60 -6.79 3.65
C THR A 33 -22.52 -6.33 4.81
N PRO A 34 -22.81 -5.05 5.12
CA PRO A 34 -23.80 -4.72 6.13
C PRO A 34 -25.22 -5.05 5.63
N VAL A 35 -25.58 -6.34 5.69
CA VAL A 35 -26.87 -6.89 5.28
C VAL A 35 -27.98 -6.42 6.21
N ALA A 36 -27.66 -6.21 7.49
CA ALA A 36 -28.61 -5.73 8.50
C ALA A 36 -29.11 -4.30 8.24
N GLU A 37 -28.36 -3.50 7.47
CA GLU A 37 -28.72 -2.13 7.11
C GLU A 37 -29.44 -2.08 5.74
N ARG A 38 -29.70 -3.24 5.12
CA ARG A 38 -30.36 -3.30 3.82
C ARG A 38 -31.86 -3.12 3.99
N LEU A 39 -32.36 -1.94 3.61
CA LEU A 39 -33.77 -1.63 3.49
C LEU A 39 -34.38 -2.44 2.33
N PRO A 40 -35.62 -2.94 2.49
CA PRO A 40 -36.38 -3.42 1.34
C PRO A 40 -36.54 -2.29 0.31
N ASP A 41 -36.51 -2.64 -0.98
CA ASP A 41 -36.71 -1.74 -2.13
C ASP A 41 -35.61 -0.67 -2.37
N THR A 42 -34.37 -0.92 -1.93
CA THR A 42 -33.22 -0.06 -2.26
C THR A 42 -32.26 -0.76 -3.23
N ASP A 43 -31.87 -0.08 -4.32
CA ASP A 43 -30.87 -0.60 -5.27
C ASP A 43 -29.47 -0.57 -4.64
N TYR A 44 -28.99 -1.74 -4.20
CA TYR A 44 -27.64 -1.91 -3.69
C TYR A 44 -26.65 -2.12 -4.82
N SER A 45 -25.51 -1.41 -4.75
CA SER A 45 -24.40 -1.66 -5.67
C SER A 45 -23.89 -3.10 -5.53
N SER A 46 -23.70 -3.79 -6.66
CA SER A 46 -23.10 -5.12 -6.66
C SER A 46 -21.66 -5.07 -6.15
N PHE A 47 -21.20 -6.17 -5.54
CA PHE A 47 -19.82 -6.27 -5.06
C PHE A 47 -18.80 -6.00 -6.19
N SER A 48 -19.05 -6.53 -7.39
CA SER A 48 -18.20 -6.30 -8.57
C SER A 48 -18.21 -4.84 -9.02
N GLY A 49 -19.35 -4.15 -8.94
CA GLY A 49 -19.45 -2.71 -9.21
C GLY A 49 -18.64 -1.88 -8.21
N LEU A 50 -18.80 -2.16 -6.91
CA LEU A 50 -18.00 -1.51 -5.86
C LEU A 50 -16.50 -1.77 -6.02
N PHE A 51 -16.12 -3.00 -6.35
CA PHE A 51 -14.73 -3.36 -6.63
C PHE A 51 -14.17 -2.54 -7.80
N ALA A 52 -14.88 -2.47 -8.93
CA ALA A 52 -14.41 -1.74 -10.11
C ALA A 52 -14.22 -0.24 -9.82
N ILE A 53 -15.17 0.37 -9.11
CA ILE A 53 -15.13 1.79 -8.73
C ILE A 53 -13.95 2.07 -7.77
N ASN A 54 -13.76 1.20 -6.77
CA ASN A 54 -12.73 1.39 -5.75
C ASN A 54 -11.33 0.99 -6.24
N PHE A 55 -11.21 0.11 -7.24
CA PHE A 55 -9.92 -0.41 -7.69
C PHE A 55 -9.03 0.68 -8.26
N ALA A 56 -9.55 1.52 -9.16
CA ALA A 56 -8.76 2.56 -9.83
C ALA A 56 -8.10 3.55 -8.84
N PRO A 57 -8.82 4.19 -7.90
CA PRO A 57 -8.18 5.12 -6.95
C PRO A 57 -7.20 4.41 -6.02
N ASN A 58 -7.54 3.21 -5.52
CA ASN A 58 -6.62 2.43 -4.69
C ASN A 58 -5.34 2.09 -5.45
N PHE A 59 -5.47 1.61 -6.69
CA PHE A 59 -4.35 1.25 -7.54
C PHE A 59 -3.39 2.42 -7.74
N VAL A 60 -3.91 3.62 -8.02
CA VAL A 60 -3.09 4.83 -8.16
C VAL A 60 -2.32 5.13 -6.87
N ILE A 61 -2.95 5.04 -5.70
CA ILE A 61 -2.29 5.23 -4.39
C ILE A 61 -1.13 4.24 -4.23
N PHE A 62 -1.36 2.96 -4.52
CA PHE A 62 -0.32 1.92 -4.41
C PHE A 62 0.83 2.13 -5.40
N ILE A 63 0.57 2.62 -6.61
CA ILE A 63 1.64 2.97 -7.56
C ILE A 63 2.48 4.14 -7.06
N ILE A 64 1.84 5.23 -6.60
CA ILE A 64 2.57 6.42 -6.14
C ILE A 64 3.37 6.09 -4.87
N LEU A 65 2.73 5.56 -3.84
CA LEU A 65 3.39 5.29 -2.57
C LEU A 65 4.36 4.10 -2.68
N GLY A 66 3.92 3.03 -3.33
CA GLY A 66 4.66 1.76 -3.41
C GLY A 66 5.72 1.74 -4.51
N VAL A 67 5.41 2.12 -5.75
CA VAL A 67 6.36 1.99 -6.86
C VAL A 67 7.26 3.22 -6.99
N ILE A 68 6.72 4.43 -6.80
CA ILE A 68 7.46 5.67 -7.04
C ILE A 68 8.21 6.13 -5.77
N LEU A 69 7.52 6.27 -4.63
CA LEU A 69 8.12 6.85 -3.43
C LEU A 69 8.92 5.84 -2.59
N SER A 70 8.46 4.59 -2.48
CA SER A 70 9.13 3.61 -1.63
C SER A 70 10.60 3.32 -2.01
N PRO A 71 11.03 3.24 -3.30
CA PRO A 71 12.44 3.08 -3.63
C PRO A 71 13.31 4.26 -3.18
N MET A 72 12.76 5.48 -3.17
CA MET A 72 13.47 6.66 -2.70
C MET A 72 13.76 6.54 -1.19
N ILE A 73 12.77 6.08 -0.42
CA ILE A 73 12.92 5.84 1.01
C ILE A 73 13.88 4.70 1.28
N ASP A 74 13.73 3.56 0.60
CA ASP A 74 14.62 2.42 0.76
C ASP A 74 16.07 2.84 0.51
N ARG A 75 16.33 3.54 -0.61
CA ARG A 75 17.67 4.03 -0.95
C ARG A 75 18.22 4.98 0.10
N PHE A 76 17.39 5.88 0.63
CA PHE A 76 17.78 6.81 1.70
C PHE A 76 18.17 6.05 2.98
N ILE A 77 17.36 5.08 3.40
CA ILE A 77 17.61 4.28 4.61
C ILE A 77 18.90 3.48 4.47
N TYR A 78 19.05 2.73 3.36
CA TYR A 78 20.22 1.89 3.14
C TYR A 78 21.51 2.71 3.06
N LYS A 79 21.48 3.87 2.39
CA LYS A 79 22.66 4.75 2.27
C LYS A 79 23.04 5.39 3.59
N LYS A 80 22.06 5.84 4.38
CA LYS A 80 22.32 6.67 5.57
C LYS A 80 22.57 5.87 6.83
N PHE A 81 21.94 4.72 6.99
CA PHE A 81 21.96 3.99 8.26
C PHE A 81 22.70 2.64 8.20
N GLY A 82 22.95 2.06 7.03
CA GLY A 82 23.76 0.83 6.90
C GLY A 82 23.31 -0.34 7.79
N LEU A 83 22.02 -0.44 8.09
CA LEU A 83 21.50 -1.21 9.21
C LEU A 83 21.48 -2.72 8.95
N ARG A 84 21.70 -3.50 10.02
CA ARG A 84 21.56 -4.96 10.05
C ARG A 84 20.67 -5.40 11.22
N GLY A 85 20.03 -6.55 11.09
CA GLY A 85 19.21 -7.17 12.13
C GLY A 85 17.94 -6.39 12.46
N ILE A 86 17.45 -6.51 13.70
CA ILE A 86 16.18 -5.94 14.18
C ILE A 86 16.10 -4.41 13.99
N LYS A 87 17.23 -3.70 14.17
CA LYS A 87 17.29 -2.24 13.98
C LYS A 87 16.90 -1.83 12.56
N ALA A 88 17.31 -2.61 11.55
CA ALA A 88 16.94 -2.35 10.16
C ALA A 88 15.43 -2.45 9.94
N ILE A 89 14.80 -3.48 10.52
CA ILE A 89 13.36 -3.73 10.40
C ILE A 89 12.57 -2.58 11.01
N LEU A 90 12.94 -2.15 12.23
CA LEU A 90 12.26 -1.04 12.91
C LEU A 90 12.41 0.28 12.14
N THR A 91 13.58 0.57 11.58
CA THR A 91 13.78 1.79 10.79
C THR A 91 13.00 1.76 9.48
N ILE A 92 12.93 0.63 8.78
CA ILE A 92 12.09 0.49 7.58
C ILE A 92 10.63 0.69 7.94
N LEU A 93 10.14 0.03 8.99
CA LEU A 93 8.76 0.17 9.44
C LEU A 93 8.42 1.63 9.76
N LEU A 94 9.27 2.30 10.54
CA LEU A 94 9.07 3.71 10.91
C LEU A 94 9.08 4.63 9.68
N ALA A 95 9.98 4.40 8.72
CA ALA A 95 10.02 5.19 7.50
C ALA A 95 8.79 5.00 6.62
N TYR A 96 8.26 3.78 6.55
CA TYR A 96 7.01 3.47 5.84
C TYR A 96 5.79 4.06 6.57
N LEU A 97 5.79 4.09 7.90
CA LEU A 97 4.77 4.82 8.66
C LEU A 97 4.82 6.32 8.35
N LEU A 98 6.02 6.93 8.32
CA LEU A 98 6.19 8.32 7.94
C LEU A 98 5.78 8.59 6.48
N LEU A 99 6.04 7.66 5.56
CA LEU A 99 5.55 7.73 4.19
C LEU A 99 4.01 7.75 4.14
N GLY A 100 3.35 6.90 4.93
CA GLY A 100 1.89 6.89 5.01
C GLY A 100 1.32 8.19 5.58
N VAL A 101 1.89 8.70 6.68
CA VAL A 101 1.47 9.99 7.27
C VAL A 101 1.68 11.14 6.30
N GLY A 102 2.90 11.26 5.75
CA GLY A 102 3.25 12.33 4.80
C GLY A 102 2.43 12.25 3.52
N GLY A 103 2.25 11.05 2.96
CA GLY A 103 1.45 10.81 1.77
C GLY A 103 -0.01 11.20 1.96
N GLY A 104 -0.63 10.78 3.07
CA GLY A 104 -2.02 11.12 3.37
C GLY A 104 -2.23 12.61 3.64
N ALA A 105 -1.29 13.26 4.33
CA ALA A 105 -1.32 14.70 4.54
C ALA A 105 -1.22 15.46 3.20
N LEU A 106 -0.28 15.08 2.32
CA LEU A 106 -0.13 15.69 1.00
C LEU A 106 -1.38 15.53 0.12
N VAL A 107 -1.97 14.32 0.09
CA VAL A 107 -3.21 14.07 -0.64
C VAL A 107 -4.34 14.95 -0.12
N SER A 108 -4.48 15.08 1.20
CA SER A 108 -5.52 15.93 1.79
C SER A 108 -5.36 17.41 1.45
N ILE A 109 -4.12 17.92 1.44
CA ILE A 109 -3.81 19.29 1.02
C ILE A 109 -4.16 19.48 -0.46
N PHE A 110 -3.79 18.52 -1.32
CA PHE A 110 -4.05 18.59 -2.76
C PHE A 110 -5.55 18.70 -3.09
N PHE A 111 -6.39 17.97 -2.35
CA PHE A 111 -7.85 18.04 -2.52
C PHE A 111 -8.52 19.18 -1.73
N TYR A 112 -7.77 20.03 -1.02
CA TYR A 112 -8.28 21.08 -0.14
C TYR A 112 -9.30 20.55 0.90
N LYS A 113 -9.16 19.28 1.32
CA LYS A 113 -10.07 18.61 2.27
C LYS A 113 -9.43 18.48 3.64
N PHE A 114 -9.11 19.60 4.29
CA PHE A 114 -8.44 19.64 5.59
C PHE A 114 -9.22 18.92 6.71
N HIS A 115 -10.54 18.93 6.64
CA HIS A 115 -11.40 18.19 7.59
C HIS A 115 -11.30 16.67 7.45
N PHE A 116 -10.80 16.17 6.31
CA PHE A 116 -10.62 14.75 6.02
C PHE A 116 -9.15 14.30 6.08
N VAL A 117 -8.23 15.14 6.56
CA VAL A 117 -6.79 14.80 6.70
C VAL A 117 -6.61 13.46 7.40
N TYR A 118 -7.31 13.26 8.52
CA TYR A 118 -7.25 12.03 9.28
C TYR A 118 -7.62 10.80 8.42
N HIS A 119 -8.70 10.90 7.63
CA HIS A 119 -9.13 9.81 6.76
C HIS A 119 -8.06 9.48 5.71
N TYR A 120 -7.51 10.48 5.02
CA TYR A 120 -6.46 10.27 4.02
C TYR A 120 -5.16 9.71 4.62
N ILE A 121 -4.79 10.15 5.84
CA ILE A 121 -3.65 9.58 6.59
C ILE A 121 -3.90 8.12 6.91
N VAL A 122 -5.07 7.75 7.42
CA VAL A 122 -5.40 6.36 7.76
C VAL A 122 -5.38 5.48 6.51
N VAL A 123 -6.00 5.91 5.42
CA VAL A 123 -5.99 5.17 4.15
C VAL A 123 -4.56 4.99 3.63
N SER A 124 -3.75 6.04 3.67
CA SER A 124 -2.36 5.99 3.21
C SER A 124 -1.50 5.09 4.10
N LEU A 125 -1.67 5.15 5.43
CA LEU A 125 -1.00 4.26 6.37
C LEU A 125 -1.34 2.79 6.11
N CYS A 126 -2.63 2.45 5.99
CA CYS A 126 -3.05 1.10 5.66
C CYS A 126 -2.45 0.64 4.33
N SER A 127 -2.48 1.51 3.31
CA SER A 127 -1.92 1.19 1.99
C SER A 127 -0.42 0.89 2.08
N VAL A 128 0.35 1.73 2.75
CA VAL A 128 1.80 1.55 2.85
C VAL A 128 2.17 0.30 3.65
N LEU A 129 1.41 -0.04 4.71
CA LEU A 129 1.64 -1.25 5.50
C LEU A 129 1.31 -2.53 4.72
N ILE A 130 0.18 -2.55 4.00
CA ILE A 130 -0.18 -3.69 3.15
C ILE A 130 0.86 -3.87 2.04
N PHE A 131 1.28 -2.78 1.42
CA PHE A 131 2.36 -2.79 0.43
C PHE A 131 3.66 -3.36 1.00
N LEU A 132 4.09 -2.88 2.17
CA LEU A 132 5.31 -3.35 2.83
C LEU A 132 5.24 -4.86 3.14
N PHE A 133 4.09 -5.35 3.58
CA PHE A 133 3.86 -6.77 3.83
C PHE A 133 4.06 -7.59 2.55
N PHE A 134 3.35 -7.27 1.46
CA PHE A 134 3.46 -8.02 0.21
C PHE A 134 4.85 -7.91 -0.43
N GLN A 135 5.45 -6.71 -0.40
CA GLN A 135 6.83 -6.52 -0.86
C GLN A 135 7.79 -7.45 -0.10
N THR A 136 7.68 -7.52 1.22
CA THR A 136 8.57 -8.34 2.05
C THR A 136 8.36 -9.82 1.74
N VAL A 137 7.11 -10.28 1.65
CA VAL A 137 6.78 -11.67 1.30
C VAL A 137 7.36 -12.05 -0.06
N PHE A 138 7.18 -11.22 -1.09
CA PHE A 138 7.68 -11.50 -2.44
C PHE A 138 9.21 -11.44 -2.52
N GLN A 139 9.85 -10.52 -1.80
CA GLN A 139 11.32 -10.49 -1.71
C GLN A 139 11.88 -11.77 -1.06
N ILE A 140 11.25 -12.26 0.01
CA ILE A 140 11.63 -13.52 0.67
C ILE A 140 11.42 -14.71 -0.27
N PHE A 141 10.29 -14.74 -0.96
CA PHE A 141 9.97 -15.84 -1.89
C PHE A 141 10.96 -15.91 -3.05
N LEU A 142 11.26 -14.78 -3.71
CA LEU A 142 12.28 -14.73 -4.76
C LEU A 142 13.66 -15.12 -4.25
N TYR A 143 14.04 -14.68 -3.05
CA TYR A 143 15.33 -15.06 -2.46
C TYR A 143 15.45 -16.58 -2.28
N LYS A 144 14.38 -17.24 -1.83
CA LYS A 144 14.35 -18.70 -1.70
C LYS A 144 14.49 -19.39 -3.05
N MET A 145 13.81 -18.90 -4.09
CA MET A 145 13.88 -19.51 -5.42
C MET A 145 15.24 -19.36 -6.10
N VAL A 146 15.96 -18.24 -5.87
CA VAL A 146 17.29 -18.02 -6.47
C VAL A 146 18.40 -18.82 -5.78
N LYS A 147 18.18 -19.23 -4.53
CA LYS A 147 19.15 -20.01 -3.75
C LYS A 147 19.07 -21.52 -4.04
N HIS A 148 18.01 -21.98 -4.68
CA HIS A 148 17.81 -23.34 -5.16
C HIS A 148 18.09 -23.42 -6.65
#